data_AF-A0A821VDP9-F1
#
_entry.id   AF-A0A821VDP9-F1
#
_cell.length_a   1.000
_cell.length_b   1.000
_cell.length_c   1.000
_cell.angle_alpha   90.00
_cell.angle_beta   90.00
_cell.angle_gamma   90.00
#
_symmetry.space_group_name_H-M   'P 1'
#
loop_
_entity.id
_entity.type
_entity.pdbx_description
1 polymer ?
#
loop_
_entity_poly.entity_id
_entity_poly.type
_entity_poly.pdbx_seq_one_letter_code
_entity_poly.pdbx_strand_id
1 'polypeptide(L)'
;MSQQRNLSTMKTKRSTILHYWNNGHRSPATIARVTKIPIRTVKYNIVKIKNQGTIEDRRRKITANDDKALGQWIRRNNIARTGTKTTL
;
A
#
# COMPACT_ATOMS: atom_id res chain seq x y z
N MET A 1 16.61 1.42 -10.26
CA MET A 1 15.99 2.54 -11.04
C MET A 1 14.50 2.36 -11.39
N SER A 2 13.99 1.14 -11.63
CA SER A 2 12.56 0.92 -11.98
C SER A 2 11.57 1.28 -10.85
N GLN A 3 11.92 0.97 -9.59
CA GLN A 3 11.04 1.22 -8.44
C GLN A 3 10.76 2.72 -8.20
N GLN A 4 11.76 3.60 -8.38
CA GLN A 4 11.58 5.05 -8.25
C GLN A 4 10.53 5.61 -9.23
N ARG A 5 10.52 5.13 -10.48
CA ARG A 5 9.58 5.57 -11.53
C ARG A 5 8.15 5.11 -11.25
N ASN A 6 7.98 3.93 -10.67
CA ASN A 6 6.65 3.43 -10.27
C ASN A 6 6.09 4.17 -9.04
N LEU A 7 6.95 4.55 -8.09
CA LEU A 7 6.55 5.37 -6.93
C LEU A 7 6.18 6.79 -7.34
N SER A 8 6.94 7.42 -8.24
CA SER A 8 6.64 8.77 -8.73
C SER A 8 5.31 8.81 -9.49
N THR A 9 5.05 7.83 -10.35
CA THR A 9 3.79 7.73 -11.10
C THR A 9 2.58 7.49 -10.20
N MET A 10 2.72 6.68 -9.14
CA MET A 10 1.69 6.48 -8.12
C MET A 10 1.38 7.77 -7.34
N LYS A 11 2.43 8.49 -6.91
CA LYS A 11 2.29 9.75 -6.18
C LYS A 11 1.59 10.81 -7.04
N THR A 12 1.97 10.94 -8.31
CA THR A 12 1.30 11.84 -9.26
C THR A 12 -0.18 11.52 -9.40
N LYS A 13 -0.54 10.25 -9.61
CA LYS A 13 -1.94 9.81 -9.70
C LYS A 13 -2.75 10.16 -8.45
N ARG A 14 -2.18 9.97 -7.26
CA ARG A 14 -2.81 10.34 -5.99
C ARG A 14 -3.05 11.84 -5.90
N SER A 15 -2.02 12.66 -6.15
CA SER A 15 -2.15 14.12 -6.15
C SER A 15 -3.21 14.61 -7.13
N THR A 16 -3.26 14.03 -8.34
CA THR A 16 -4.29 14.38 -9.33
C THR A 16 -5.70 14.03 -8.82
N ILE A 17 -5.92 12.82 -8.29
CA ILE A 17 -7.23 12.43 -7.72
C ILE A 17 -7.64 13.39 -6.60
N LEU A 18 -6.73 13.71 -5.69
CA LEU A 18 -6.99 14.60 -4.55
C LEU A 18 -7.36 16.01 -5.03
N HIS A 19 -6.67 16.54 -6.04
CA HIS A 19 -6.97 17.83 -6.64
C HIS A 19 -8.41 17.89 -7.18
N TYR A 20 -8.80 16.93 -8.03
CA TYR A 20 -10.17 16.91 -8.57
C TYR A 20 -11.23 16.71 -7.48
N TRP A 21 -10.94 15.87 -6.48
CA TRP A 21 -11.86 15.66 -5.36
C TRP A 21 -12.08 16.95 -4.55
N ASN A 22 -11.00 17.68 -4.24
CA ASN A 22 -11.05 18.94 -3.50
C ASN A 22 -11.72 20.06 -4.31
N ASN A 23 -11.61 20.04 -5.64
CA ASN A 23 -12.30 20.97 -6.55
C ASN A 23 -13.78 20.60 -6.80
N GLY A 24 -14.36 19.67 -6.01
CA GLY A 24 -15.79 19.41 -6.04
C GLY A 24 -16.24 18.33 -7.02
N HIS A 25 -15.33 17.64 -7.72
CA HIS A 25 -15.70 16.48 -8.54
C HIS A 25 -16.01 15.28 -7.64
N ARG A 26 -17.25 15.19 -7.14
CA ARG A 26 -17.65 14.14 -6.18
C ARG A 26 -17.95 12.77 -6.82
N SER A 27 -17.90 12.66 -8.15
CA SER A 27 -18.09 11.40 -8.86
C SER A 27 -16.75 10.72 -9.19
N PRO A 28 -16.49 9.50 -8.66
CA PRO A 28 -15.32 8.71 -9.03
C PRO A 28 -15.23 8.41 -10.53
N ALA A 29 -16.38 8.22 -11.19
CA ALA A 29 -16.45 7.96 -12.63
C ALA A 29 -16.00 9.18 -13.44
N THR A 30 -16.41 10.38 -13.02
CA THR A 30 -16.00 11.63 -13.65
C THR A 30 -14.49 11.83 -13.54
N ILE A 31 -13.93 11.65 -12.34
CA ILE A 31 -12.48 11.76 -12.11
C ILE A 31 -11.72 10.75 -12.98
N ALA A 32 -12.16 9.48 -13.02
CA ALA A 32 -11.52 8.45 -13.84
C ALA A 32 -11.55 8.81 -15.34
N ARG A 33 -12.67 9.33 -15.84
CA ARG A 33 -12.82 9.73 -17.25
C ARG A 33 -11.90 10.88 -17.64
N VAL A 34 -11.80 11.91 -16.79
CA VAL A 34 -10.98 13.11 -17.06
C VAL A 34 -9.49 12.80 -16.91
N THR A 35 -9.11 12.08 -15.86
CA THR A 35 -7.69 11.82 -15.55
C THR A 35 -7.10 10.61 -16.27
N LYS A 36 -7.93 9.80 -16.92
CA LYS A 36 -7.58 8.47 -17.47
C LYS A 36 -6.99 7.50 -16.44
N ILE A 37 -7.15 7.79 -15.14
CA ILE A 37 -6.74 6.88 -14.07
C ILE A 37 -7.79 5.77 -13.96
N PRO A 38 -7.39 4.48 -13.82
CA PRO A 38 -8.33 3.39 -13.69
C PRO A 38 -9.35 3.63 -12.57
N ILE A 39 -10.63 3.38 -12.87
CA ILE A 39 -11.73 3.66 -11.94
C ILE A 39 -11.58 2.94 -10.59
N ARG A 40 -10.99 1.74 -10.58
CA ARG A 40 -10.66 1.00 -9.36
C ARG A 40 -9.72 1.79 -8.46
N THR A 41 -8.67 2.38 -9.04
CA THR A 41 -7.70 3.23 -8.33
C THR A 41 -8.36 4.48 -7.79
N VAL A 42 -9.22 5.13 -8.57
CA VAL A 42 -9.95 6.32 -8.13
C VAL A 42 -10.87 6.00 -6.96
N LYS A 43 -11.70 4.95 -7.07
CA LYS A 43 -12.61 4.50 -6.01
C LYS A 43 -11.85 4.19 -4.72
N TYR A 44 -10.77 3.42 -4.81
CA TYR A 44 -9.94 3.07 -3.64
C TYR A 44 -9.41 4.31 -2.92
N ASN A 45 -8.84 5.27 -3.66
CA ASN A 45 -8.28 6.48 -3.06
C ASN A 45 -9.37 7.40 -2.49
N ILE A 46 -10.55 7.50 -3.11
CA ILE A 46 -11.68 8.26 -2.56
C ILE A 46 -12.17 7.64 -1.24
N VAL A 47 -12.24 6.31 -1.16
CA VAL A 47 -12.55 5.62 0.11
C VAL A 47 -11.52 5.96 1.17
N LYS A 48 -10.22 5.98 0.83
CA LYS A 48 -9.17 6.42 1.76
C LYS A 48 -9.37 7.87 2.22
N ILE A 49 -9.63 8.82 1.31
CA ILE A 49 -9.87 10.23 1.66
C ILE A 49 -11.07 10.34 2.62
N LYS A 50 -12.18 9.66 2.34
CA LYS A 50 -13.37 9.67 3.19
C LYS A 50 -13.11 9.10 4.58
N ASN A 51 -12.39 7.99 4.66
CA ASN A 51 -12.19 7.28 5.93
C ASN A 51 -11.07 7.89 6.79
N GLN A 52 -10.04 8.48 6.17
CA GLN A 52 -8.82 8.88 6.85
C GLN A 52 -8.52 10.38 6.75
N GLY A 53 -9.27 11.14 5.95
CA GLY A 53 -9.02 12.56 5.65
C GLY A 53 -7.84 12.81 4.71
N THR A 54 -7.13 11.75 4.29
CA THR A 54 -5.93 11.85 3.45
C THR A 54 -5.87 10.72 2.43
N ILE A 55 -5.20 10.98 1.31
CA ILE A 55 -4.92 9.98 0.28
C ILE A 55 -3.62 9.21 0.55
N GLU A 56 -2.76 9.72 1.44
CA GLU A 56 -1.47 9.12 1.75
C GLU A 56 -1.61 7.80 2.53
N ASP A 57 -0.62 6.93 2.38
CA ASP A 57 -0.59 5.67 3.12
C ASP A 57 -0.20 5.95 4.59
N ARG A 58 -1.05 5.52 5.54
CA ARG A 58 -0.66 5.52 6.94
C ARG A 58 0.43 4.48 7.13
N ARG A 59 1.62 4.93 7.53
CA ARG A 59 2.70 4.03 7.96
C ARG A 59 2.20 3.28 9.20
N ARG A 60 1.95 1.97 9.08
CA ARG A 60 1.76 1.11 10.27
C ARG A 60 3.10 1.01 10.99
N LYS A 61 3.10 1.31 12.28
CA LYS A 61 4.24 1.00 13.15
C LYS A 61 4.31 -0.52 13.32
N ILE A 62 5.52 -1.06 13.31
CA ILE A 62 5.76 -2.45 13.70
C ILE A 62 5.38 -2.55 15.18
N THR A 63 4.45 -3.45 15.51
CA THR A 63 4.03 -3.68 16.89
C THR A 63 4.93 -4.74 17.53
N ALA A 64 4.93 -4.82 18.87
CA ALA A 64 5.64 -5.87 19.59
C ALA A 64 5.18 -7.28 19.18
N ASN A 65 3.91 -7.43 18.79
CA ASN A 65 3.38 -8.69 18.27
C ASN A 65 3.94 -9.04 16.89
N ASP A 66 4.09 -8.04 16.01
CA ASP A 66 4.71 -8.24 14.69
C ASP A 66 6.18 -8.68 14.84
N ASP A 67 6.91 -8.05 15.77
CA ASP A 67 8.30 -8.38 16.08
C ASP A 67 8.43 -9.80 16.67
N LYS A 68 7.56 -10.16 17.62
CA LYS A 68 7.49 -11.52 18.18
C LYS A 68 7.17 -12.56 17.10
N ALA A 69 6.22 -12.27 16.21
CA ALA A 69 5.85 -13.15 15.12
C ALA A 69 7.02 -13.34 14.14
N LEU A 70 7.73 -12.26 13.79
CA LEU A 70 8.93 -12.32 12.97
C LEU A 70 10.02 -13.17 13.62
N GLY A 71 10.31 -12.95 14.90
CA GLY A 71 11.29 -13.74 15.65
C GLY A 71 10.94 -15.24 15.70
N GLN A 72 9.66 -15.57 15.91
CA GLN A 72 9.18 -16.96 15.87
C GLN A 72 9.32 -17.58 14.47
N TRP A 73 9.06 -16.82 13.42
CA TRP A 73 9.23 -17.27 12.05
C TRP A 73 10.70 -17.57 11.74
N ILE A 74 11.61 -16.65 12.11
CA ILE A 74 13.07 -16.84 11.94
C ILE A 74 13.53 -18.10 12.68
N ARG A 75 13.13 -18.28 13.94
CA ARG A 75 13.49 -19.48 14.74
C ARG A 75 13.03 -20.77 14.07
N ARG A 76 11.77 -20.84 13.63
CA ARG A 76 11.21 -22.04 12.95
C ARG A 76 11.96 -22.38 11.67
N ASN A 77 12.30 -21.39 10.85
CA ASN A 77 13.02 -21.62 9.60
C ASN A 77 14.49 -21.99 9.81
N ASN A 78 15.14 -21.46 10.85
CA ASN A 78 16.50 -21.87 11.19
C ASN A 78 16.55 -23.29 11.73
N ILE A 79 15.58 -23.70 12.58
CA ILE A 79 15.47 -25.08 13.08
C ILE A 79 15.22 -26.06 11.91
N ALA A 80 14.36 -25.70 10.97
CA ALA A 80 14.12 -26.52 9.76
C ALA A 80 15.36 -26.65 8.88
N ARG A 81 16.25 -25.64 8.87
CA ARG A 81 17.49 -25.63 8.09
C ARG A 81 18.66 -26.36 8.76
N THR A 82 18.68 -26.45 10.09
CA THR A 82 19.69 -27.21 10.85
C THR A 82 19.27 -28.65 11.15
N GLY A 83 17.99 -29.01 10.97
CA GLY A 83 17.47 -30.36 11.18
C GLY A 83 17.84 -31.40 10.11
N THR A 84 18.53 -31.03 9.02
CA THR A 84 19.06 -31.98 8.02
C THR A 84 20.54 -32.31 8.24
N LYS A 85 20.96 -32.46 9.49
CA LYS A 85 22.19 -33.19 9.80
C LYS A 85 21.85 -34.32 10.76
N THR A 86 22.30 -35.50 10.36
CA THR A 86 22.39 -36.74 11.13
C THR A 86 21.18 -37.67 11.02
N THR A 87 21.27 -38.63 10.08
CA THR A 87 20.98 -40.02 10.42
C THR A 87 22.20 -40.86 10.01
N LEU A 88 22.56 -41.76 10.92
CA LEU A 88 23.75 -42.61 11.06
C LEU A 88 24.20 -43.37 9.81
#